data_AF-A0A4S8LFS1-F1
#
_entry.id   AF-A0A4S8LFS1-F1
#
_cell.length_a   1.000
_cell.length_b   1.000
_cell.length_c   1.000
_cell.angle_alpha   90.00
_cell.angle_beta   90.00
_cell.angle_gamma   90.00
#
_symmetry.space_group_name_H-M   'P 1'
#
loop_
_entity.id
_entity.type
_entity.pdbx_description
1 polymer ?
#
loop_
_entity_poly.entity_id
_entity_poly.type
_entity_poly.pdbx_seq_one_letter_code
_entity_poly.pdbx_strand_id
1 'polypeptide(L)'
;MRLIKHDVNLGRAVFWNDNTQLLFSMCGFEVRILPKIRTTSGEQFSLKDAVWNLTNEQTKECVQQFDNRIRQVLMSSGSTTFSKIVNKWNTALIGLMTYYREAVVHATELLDALVKAENKIQTRVEIGLNSKMPSRFPPVVFYTPKELGGLGTLSMGHVLIPQNTHFRAGMSHEQDRYLQPWEADFLDSARVWSEYSMKRKEANAQNRRLTLEDLEDSWDRGTVKVRHTGWRVRVRTDWKQYQPLKHNPFWWTSQQHDSKLWQLNPAFRMNRHGKIPIHESVIMDLVG
;
A
#
# COMPACT_ATOMS: atom_id res chain seq x y z
N MET A 1 4.48 -21.43 14.23
CA MET A 1 5.08 -22.76 13.98
C MET A 1 4.86 -23.61 15.22
N ARG A 2 4.44 -24.87 15.10
CA ARG A 2 4.37 -25.78 16.25
C ARG A 2 5.79 -26.22 16.59
N LEU A 3 6.18 -26.06 17.85
CA LEU A 3 7.52 -26.40 18.32
C LEU A 3 7.56 -27.90 18.66
N ILE A 4 8.15 -28.68 17.77
CA ILE A 4 8.33 -30.13 17.93
C ILE A 4 9.82 -30.41 17.91
N LYS A 5 10.29 -31.28 18.81
CA LYS A 5 11.72 -31.55 19.03
C LYS A 5 12.47 -31.89 17.75
N HIS A 6 11.87 -32.71 16.87
CA HIS A 6 12.43 -33.03 15.56
C HIS A 6 12.61 -31.79 14.66
N ASP A 7 11.55 -31.01 14.49
CA ASP A 7 11.55 -29.85 13.60
C ASP A 7 12.47 -28.73 14.09
N VAL A 8 12.52 -28.51 15.41
CA VAL A 8 13.44 -27.54 16.03
C VAL A 8 14.90 -27.93 15.80
N ASN A 9 15.20 -29.23 15.78
CA ASN A 9 16.56 -29.74 15.53
C ASN A 9 16.97 -29.65 14.05
N LEU A 10 16.02 -29.74 13.10
CA LEU A 10 16.30 -29.52 11.68
C LEU A 10 16.45 -28.03 11.33
N GLY A 11 15.78 -27.13 12.05
CA GLY A 11 15.92 -25.68 11.87
C GLY A 11 14.65 -24.90 12.23
N ARG A 12 14.76 -23.57 12.32
CA ARG A 12 13.60 -22.70 12.52
C ARG A 12 12.91 -22.48 11.16
N ALA A 13 11.67 -22.94 11.04
CA ALA A 13 10.82 -23.01 9.83
C ALA A 13 11.05 -24.23 8.92
N VAL A 14 10.79 -25.43 9.44
CA VAL A 14 10.71 -26.67 8.66
C VAL A 14 9.25 -26.95 8.31
N PHE A 15 8.97 -27.03 7.00
CA PHE A 15 7.72 -27.61 6.52
C PHE A 15 7.82 -29.13 6.64
N TRP A 16 7.01 -29.74 7.51
CA TRP A 16 7.06 -31.17 7.78
C TRP A 16 5.66 -31.74 8.01
N ASN A 17 5.57 -33.03 8.32
CA ASN A 17 4.28 -33.69 8.55
C ASN A 17 3.42 -33.01 9.62
N ASP A 18 4.05 -32.50 10.67
CA ASP A 18 3.36 -31.87 11.80
C ASP A 18 3.21 -30.34 11.65
N ASN A 19 4.07 -29.72 10.83
CA ASN A 19 4.02 -28.31 10.50
C ASN A 19 3.48 -28.11 9.07
N THR A 20 2.16 -27.93 8.97
CA THR A 20 1.45 -27.78 7.69
C THR A 20 1.65 -26.42 7.00
N GLN A 21 2.31 -25.48 7.67
CA GLN A 21 2.50 -24.10 7.20
C GLN A 21 3.99 -23.81 7.04
N LEU A 22 4.34 -23.17 5.93
CA LEU A 22 5.67 -22.60 5.71
C LEU A 22 5.61 -21.09 5.97
N LEU A 23 6.49 -20.62 6.85
CA LEU A 23 6.57 -19.22 7.28
C LEU A 23 7.93 -18.66 6.83
N PHE A 24 7.92 -17.53 6.15
CA PHE A 24 9.16 -16.81 5.84
C PHE A 24 8.89 -15.30 5.77
N SER A 25 9.97 -14.53 5.87
CA SER A 25 9.95 -13.08 5.72
C SER A 25 10.87 -12.68 4.57
N MET A 26 10.40 -11.80 3.69
CA MET A 26 11.18 -11.34 2.54
C MET A 26 10.82 -9.89 2.21
N CYS A 27 11.83 -9.04 2.10
CA CYS A 27 11.68 -7.63 1.70
C CYS A 27 10.63 -6.85 2.53
N GLY A 28 10.50 -7.17 3.82
CA GLY A 28 9.51 -6.55 4.72
C GLY A 28 8.10 -7.15 4.66
N PHE A 29 7.86 -8.17 3.84
CA PHE A 29 6.62 -8.96 3.84
C PHE A 29 6.77 -10.21 4.71
N GLU A 30 5.79 -10.48 5.55
CA GLU A 30 5.66 -11.75 6.27
C GLU A 30 4.66 -12.65 5.54
N VAL A 31 5.12 -13.85 5.17
CA VAL A 31 4.41 -14.71 4.23
C VAL A 31 4.15 -16.08 4.86
N ARG A 32 2.88 -16.53 4.79
CA ARG A 32 2.43 -17.84 5.28
C ARG A 32 1.85 -18.69 4.17
N ILE A 33 2.62 -19.65 3.68
CA ILE A 33 2.13 -20.62 2.69
C ILE A 33 1.44 -21.78 3.42
N LEU A 34 0.19 -22.07 3.05
CA LEU A 34 -0.56 -23.25 3.45
C LEU A 34 -1.03 -24.03 2.21
N PRO A 35 -0.50 -25.24 1.95
CA PRO A 35 -0.93 -26.06 0.82
C PRO A 35 -2.37 -26.58 0.99
N LYS A 36 -3.18 -26.50 -0.08
CA LYS A 36 -4.58 -26.96 -0.10
C LYS A 36 -4.76 -28.44 0.28
N ILE A 37 -3.75 -29.29 0.05
CA ILE A 37 -3.80 -30.74 0.34
C ILE A 37 -3.79 -31.01 1.86
N ARG A 38 -3.25 -30.09 2.67
CA ARG A 38 -3.08 -30.27 4.12
C ARG A 38 -4.17 -29.56 4.95
N THR A 39 -5.26 -29.12 4.34
CA THR A 39 -6.39 -28.52 5.05
C THR A 39 -7.25 -29.62 5.68
N THR A 40 -7.15 -29.76 7.00
CA THR A 40 -7.73 -30.88 7.79
C THR A 40 -9.27 -30.95 7.77
N SER A 41 -9.97 -29.94 7.25
CA SER A 41 -11.42 -29.79 7.46
C SER A 41 -12.28 -29.71 6.19
N GLY A 42 -11.73 -29.87 4.98
CA GLY A 42 -12.51 -29.75 3.73
C GLY A 42 -13.19 -28.39 3.48
N GLU A 43 -12.96 -27.39 4.35
CA GLU A 43 -13.51 -26.05 4.21
C GLU A 43 -12.93 -25.37 2.96
N GLN A 44 -13.80 -25.06 2.01
CA GLN A 44 -13.49 -24.10 0.97
C GLN A 44 -13.28 -22.74 1.64
N PHE A 45 -12.05 -22.24 1.63
CA PHE A 45 -11.80 -20.89 2.11
C PHE A 45 -12.59 -19.89 1.26
N SER A 46 -13.46 -19.13 1.92
CA SER A 46 -13.96 -17.87 1.39
C SER A 46 -12.75 -16.98 1.16
N LEU A 47 -12.44 -16.72 -0.12
CA LEU A 47 -11.44 -15.76 -0.57
C LEU A 47 -11.93 -14.35 -0.20
N LYS A 48 -11.97 -14.01 1.09
CA LYS A 48 -12.13 -12.63 1.53
C LYS A 48 -10.83 -11.91 1.23
N ASP A 49 -10.70 -11.50 -0.03
CA ASP A 49 -10.00 -10.35 -0.59
C ASP A 49 -8.55 -10.03 -0.19
N ALA A 50 -7.90 -10.92 0.55
CA ALA A 50 -6.48 -11.12 0.76
C ALA A 50 -6.38 -12.01 2.01
N VAL A 51 -5.81 -13.19 1.89
CA VAL A 51 -5.40 -13.96 3.07
C VAL A 51 -3.96 -14.31 2.81
N TRP A 52 -3.08 -13.94 3.75
CA TRP A 52 -2.16 -14.84 4.46
C TRP A 52 -1.80 -14.21 5.82
N ASN A 53 -2.51 -14.61 6.87
CA ASN A 53 -2.30 -14.06 8.22
C ASN A 53 -0.99 -14.55 8.86
N LEU A 54 -0.12 -13.61 9.21
CA LEU A 54 0.88 -13.76 10.27
C LEU A 54 0.88 -12.52 11.15
N THR A 55 0.82 -12.78 12.45
CA THR A 55 1.23 -11.84 13.49
C THR A 55 2.48 -12.44 14.13
N ASN A 56 3.66 -11.84 13.90
CA ASN A 56 4.76 -11.84 14.88
C ASN A 56 5.83 -10.75 14.61
N GLU A 57 6.83 -10.69 15.49
CA GLU A 57 7.80 -9.62 15.79
C GLU A 57 8.40 -8.71 14.69
N GLN A 58 8.41 -9.05 13.39
CA GLN A 58 9.03 -8.20 12.35
C GLN A 58 8.09 -7.16 11.73
N THR A 59 6.78 -7.38 11.73
CA THR A 59 5.78 -6.31 11.49
C THR A 59 6.05 -5.06 12.35
N LYS A 60 6.56 -5.25 13.58
CA LYS A 60 6.99 -4.15 14.46
C LYS A 60 8.10 -3.30 13.86
N GLU A 61 9.02 -3.87 13.07
CA GLU A 61 10.10 -3.09 12.46
C GLU A 61 9.58 -2.15 11.37
N CYS A 62 8.67 -2.62 10.51
CA CYS A 62 8.04 -1.78 9.49
C CYS A 62 7.23 -0.63 10.13
N VAL A 63 6.39 -0.97 11.12
CA VAL A 63 5.62 0.01 11.89
C VAL A 63 6.54 1.01 12.57
N GLN A 64 7.63 0.55 13.19
CA GLN A 64 8.60 1.41 13.87
C GLN A 64 9.36 2.32 12.88
N GLN A 65 9.74 1.82 11.70
CA GLN A 65 10.38 2.62 10.67
C GLN A 65 9.45 3.74 10.17
N PHE A 66 8.18 3.41 9.94
CA PHE A 66 7.16 4.41 9.59
C PHE A 66 6.98 5.44 10.70
N ASP A 67 6.83 5.00 11.95
CA ASP A 67 6.70 5.88 13.12
C ASP A 67 7.91 6.81 13.26
N ASN A 68 9.12 6.29 13.13
CA ASN A 68 10.36 7.06 13.15
C ASN A 68 10.41 8.09 12.02
N ARG A 69 9.94 7.73 10.83
CA ARG A 69 9.86 8.65 9.70
C ARG A 69 8.89 9.79 9.99
N ILE A 70 7.71 9.51 10.55
CA ILE A 70 6.75 10.54 10.94
C ILE A 70 7.29 11.44 12.05
N ARG A 71 7.96 10.86 13.06
CA ARG A 71 8.68 11.64 14.09
C ARG A 71 9.71 12.58 13.46
N GLN A 72 10.51 12.10 12.51
CA GLN A 72 11.49 12.93 11.79
C GLN A 72 10.81 14.06 11.00
N VAL A 73 9.67 13.80 10.36
CA VAL A 73 8.88 14.83 9.67
C VAL A 73 8.45 15.91 10.66
N LEU A 74 7.91 15.54 11.82
CA LEU A 74 7.45 16.49 12.83
C LEU A 74 8.60 17.31 13.44
N MET A 75 9.70 16.66 13.81
CA MET A 75 10.88 17.32 14.40
C MET A 75 11.57 18.29 13.42
N SER A 76 11.58 17.96 12.12
CA SER A 76 12.16 18.82 11.08
C SER A 76 11.22 19.93 10.58
N SER A 77 10.03 20.07 11.17
CA SER A 77 8.98 20.99 10.69
C SER A 77 8.73 22.16 11.66
N GLY A 78 9.80 22.69 12.25
CA GLY A 78 9.76 23.80 13.23
C GLY A 78 9.02 25.04 12.74
N SER A 79 9.51 25.67 11.65
CA SER A 79 8.94 26.88 11.03
C SER A 79 8.70 26.67 9.52
N THR A 80 8.31 25.46 9.13
CA THR A 80 8.00 25.14 7.73
C THR A 80 6.52 25.41 7.43
N THR A 81 6.21 25.81 6.21
CA THR A 81 4.81 25.99 5.76
C THR A 81 3.97 24.72 5.92
N PHE A 82 2.68 24.85 6.26
CA PHE A 82 1.77 23.71 6.43
C PHE A 82 1.74 22.79 5.20
N SER A 83 1.74 23.37 4.01
CA SER A 83 1.76 22.62 2.75
C SER A 83 3.02 21.75 2.58
N LYS A 84 4.18 22.15 3.15
CA LYS A 84 5.41 21.34 3.15
C LYS A 84 5.31 20.17 4.13
N ILE A 85 4.70 20.38 5.31
CA ILE A 85 4.46 19.31 6.30
C ILE A 85 3.56 18.24 5.66
N VAL A 86 2.44 18.66 5.08
CA VAL A 86 1.48 17.78 4.41
C VAL A 86 2.10 17.08 3.20
N ASN A 87 2.95 17.74 2.41
CA ASN A 87 3.68 17.08 1.33
C ASN A 87 4.63 15.97 1.82
N LYS A 88 5.31 16.17 2.95
CA LYS A 88 6.17 15.13 3.55
C LYS A 88 5.33 13.95 4.04
N TRP A 89 4.18 14.21 4.65
CA TRP A 89 3.19 13.19 5.02
C TRP A 89 2.72 12.41 3.79
N ASN A 90 2.20 13.09 2.77
CA ASN A 90 1.71 12.47 1.54
C ASN A 90 2.78 11.58 0.89
N THR A 91 4.02 12.06 0.81
CA THR A 91 5.13 11.26 0.25
C THR A 91 5.41 10.00 1.07
N ALA A 92 5.38 10.10 2.41
CA ALA A 92 5.60 8.96 3.29
C ALA A 92 4.45 7.94 3.21
N LEU A 93 3.21 8.43 3.20
CA LEU A 93 2.02 7.59 3.08
C LEU A 93 1.98 6.88 1.73
N ILE A 94 2.19 7.59 0.62
CA ILE A 94 2.24 6.97 -0.71
C ILE A 94 3.34 5.91 -0.76
N GLY A 95 4.55 6.20 -0.27
CA GLY A 95 5.64 5.22 -0.26
C GLY A 95 5.33 3.93 0.50
N LEU A 96 4.63 4.04 1.63
CA LEU A 96 4.17 2.89 2.39
C LEU A 96 3.06 2.12 1.63
N MET A 97 2.02 2.83 1.20
CA MET A 97 0.82 2.24 0.62
C MET A 97 1.08 1.62 -0.76
N THR A 98 1.93 2.23 -1.59
CA THR A 98 2.22 1.69 -2.94
C THR A 98 3.17 0.50 -2.90
N TYR A 99 3.97 0.38 -1.83
CA TYR A 99 4.85 -0.76 -1.61
C TYR A 99 4.09 -1.95 -1.01
N TYR A 100 3.42 -1.77 0.13
CA TYR A 100 2.76 -2.86 0.85
C TYR A 100 1.35 -3.20 0.34
N ARG A 101 0.63 -2.25 -0.25
CA ARG A 101 -0.70 -2.41 -0.85
C ARG A 101 -1.67 -3.22 0.03
N GLU A 102 -2.09 -4.39 -0.44
CA GLU A 102 -3.02 -5.30 0.24
C GLU A 102 -2.52 -5.78 1.61
N ALA A 103 -1.21 -5.89 1.82
CA ALA A 103 -0.63 -6.36 3.08
C ALA A 103 -0.96 -5.45 4.27
N VAL A 104 -1.20 -4.16 4.02
CA VAL A 104 -1.55 -3.18 5.07
C VAL A 104 -2.89 -3.52 5.73
N VAL A 105 -3.82 -4.12 4.99
CA VAL A 105 -5.17 -4.45 5.50
C VAL A 105 -5.11 -5.51 6.61
N HIS A 106 -4.13 -6.41 6.56
CA HIS A 106 -3.94 -7.45 7.56
C HIS A 106 -3.12 -7.01 8.77
N ALA A 107 -2.39 -5.90 8.66
CA ALA A 107 -1.57 -5.37 9.72
C ALA A 107 -2.37 -4.34 10.55
N THR A 108 -3.17 -4.81 11.50
CA THR A 108 -3.97 -3.95 12.39
C THR A 108 -3.11 -2.94 13.16
N GLU A 109 -1.91 -3.36 13.61
CA GLU A 109 -0.95 -2.47 14.27
C GLU A 109 -0.49 -1.32 13.37
N LEU A 110 -0.34 -1.58 12.07
CA LEU A 110 0.04 -0.57 11.08
C LEU A 110 -1.12 0.39 10.81
N LEU A 111 -2.37 -0.10 10.74
CA LEU A 111 -3.57 0.74 10.63
C LEU A 111 -3.70 1.69 11.84
N ASP A 112 -3.50 1.18 13.05
CA ASP A 112 -3.49 1.99 14.28
C ASP A 112 -2.38 3.06 14.25
N ALA A 113 -1.18 2.69 13.78
CA ALA A 113 -0.07 3.63 13.64
C ALA A 113 -0.37 4.73 12.60
N LEU A 114 -1.01 4.37 11.49
CA LEU A 114 -1.43 5.31 10.44
C LEU A 114 -2.43 6.35 10.96
N VAL A 115 -3.48 5.91 11.67
CA VAL A 115 -4.47 6.81 12.28
C VAL A 115 -3.80 7.78 13.26
N LYS A 116 -2.95 7.26 14.14
CA LYS A 116 -2.22 8.09 15.11
C LYS A 116 -1.27 9.07 14.43
N ALA A 117 -0.61 8.65 13.35
CA ALA A 117 0.32 9.48 12.60
C ALA A 117 -0.39 10.62 11.86
N GLU A 118 -1.54 10.35 11.22
CA GLU A 118 -2.36 11.36 10.54
C GLU A 118 -2.82 12.43 11.54
N ASN A 119 -3.35 12.01 12.69
CA ASN A 119 -3.74 12.91 13.77
C ASN A 119 -2.57 13.77 14.26
N LYS A 120 -1.36 13.20 14.43
CA LYS A 120 -0.18 13.97 14.83
C LYS A 120 0.20 15.05 13.79
N ILE A 121 0.06 14.75 12.50
CA ILE A 121 0.33 15.71 11.42
C ILE A 121 -0.73 16.83 11.43
N GLN A 122 -2.01 16.50 11.61
CA GLN A 122 -3.09 17.50 11.74
C GLN A 122 -2.87 18.38 12.96
N THR A 123 -2.63 17.79 14.14
CA THR A 123 -2.34 18.54 15.36
C THR A 123 -1.10 19.43 15.23
N ARG A 124 -0.11 19.07 14.39
CA ARG A 124 1.03 19.96 14.13
C ARG A 124 0.64 21.23 13.37
N VAL A 125 -0.31 21.14 12.44
CA VAL A 125 -0.87 22.31 11.73
C VAL A 125 -1.70 23.16 12.68
N GLU A 126 -2.55 22.54 13.49
CA GLU A 126 -3.36 23.18 14.53
C GLU A 126 -2.51 23.99 15.52
N ILE A 127 -1.43 23.39 16.04
CA ILE A 127 -0.48 24.07 16.93
C ILE A 127 0.17 25.27 16.23
N GLY A 128 0.46 25.18 14.94
CA GLY A 128 1.00 26.30 14.17
C GLY A 128 0.04 27.49 14.03
N LEU A 129 -1.27 27.26 14.20
CA LEU A 129 -2.32 28.28 14.21
C LEU A 129 -2.78 28.65 15.62
N ASN A 130 -2.07 28.18 16.65
CA ASN A 130 -2.35 28.42 18.07
C ASN A 130 -3.80 28.06 18.48
N SER A 131 -4.36 27.00 17.91
CA SER A 131 -5.68 26.48 18.28
C SER A 131 -5.75 24.99 18.04
N LYS A 132 -6.41 24.24 18.94
CA LYS A 132 -6.70 22.79 18.77
C LYS A 132 -8.20 22.49 18.79
N MET A 133 -9.02 23.50 18.54
CA MET A 133 -10.47 23.38 18.67
C MET A 133 -11.05 22.69 17.42
N PRO A 134 -11.70 21.51 17.55
CA PRO A 134 -12.14 20.74 16.37
C PRO A 134 -13.08 21.50 15.43
N SER A 135 -13.95 22.37 15.98
CA SER A 135 -14.88 23.18 15.19
C SER A 135 -14.19 24.18 14.25
N ARG A 136 -12.94 24.56 14.54
CA ARG A 136 -12.13 25.46 13.69
C ARG A 136 -11.39 24.72 12.59
N PHE A 137 -11.24 23.41 12.72
CA PHE A 137 -10.48 22.56 11.80
C PHE A 137 -11.35 21.43 11.23
N PRO A 138 -12.43 21.78 10.50
CA PRO A 138 -13.20 20.76 9.81
C PRO A 138 -12.34 20.02 8.78
N PRO A 139 -12.64 18.74 8.46
CA PRO A 139 -11.85 17.92 7.53
C PRO A 139 -11.53 18.60 6.20
N VAL A 140 -12.44 19.44 5.70
CA VAL A 140 -12.27 20.23 4.47
C VAL A 140 -10.98 21.05 4.45
N VAL A 141 -10.52 21.59 5.58
CA VAL A 141 -9.27 22.37 5.64
C VAL A 141 -8.06 21.51 5.26
N PHE A 142 -8.06 20.25 5.69
CA PHE A 142 -6.96 19.33 5.46
C PHE A 142 -7.02 18.64 4.10
N TYR A 143 -8.20 18.16 3.70
CA TYR A 143 -8.35 17.26 2.55
C TYR A 143 -8.66 17.97 1.24
N THR A 144 -9.12 19.22 1.28
CA THR A 144 -9.40 19.98 0.05
C THR A 144 -8.12 20.11 -0.79
N PRO A 145 -8.20 19.97 -2.12
CA PRO A 145 -7.04 20.04 -3.00
C PRO A 145 -6.34 21.39 -2.91
N LYS A 146 -5.04 21.40 -3.21
CA LYS A 146 -4.23 22.64 -3.17
C LYS A 146 -4.68 23.66 -4.19
N GLU A 147 -5.20 23.16 -5.31
CA GLU A 147 -5.77 23.96 -6.38
C GLU A 147 -7.03 24.73 -5.93
N LEU A 148 -7.70 24.26 -4.88
CA LEU A 148 -8.88 24.89 -4.27
C LEU A 148 -8.56 25.59 -2.93
N GLY A 149 -7.28 25.82 -2.63
CA GLY A 149 -6.85 26.53 -1.42
C GLY A 149 -6.75 25.67 -0.15
N GLY A 150 -7.01 24.35 -0.24
CA GLY A 150 -6.80 23.43 0.87
C GLY A 150 -5.37 22.91 0.99
N LEU A 151 -5.11 22.05 1.99
CA LEU A 151 -3.78 21.46 2.18
C LEU A 151 -3.50 20.24 1.30
N GLY A 152 -4.53 19.61 0.74
CA GLY A 152 -4.42 18.42 -0.11
C GLY A 152 -3.80 17.22 0.61
N THR A 153 -4.14 17.05 1.88
CA THR A 153 -3.69 15.91 2.69
C THR A 153 -4.33 14.64 2.15
N LEU A 154 -3.56 13.56 2.02
CA LEU A 154 -4.11 12.26 1.70
C LEU A 154 -4.53 11.59 3.01
N SER A 155 -5.76 11.06 3.06
CA SER A 155 -6.28 10.37 4.24
C SER A 155 -6.15 8.86 4.09
N MET A 156 -5.76 8.20 5.19
CA MET A 156 -5.86 6.76 5.37
C MET A 156 -6.36 6.38 6.78
N GLY A 157 -6.56 7.37 7.65
CA GLY A 157 -7.04 7.20 9.02
C GLY A 157 -8.56 7.07 9.15
N HIS A 158 -9.33 7.27 8.07
CA HIS A 158 -10.79 7.10 8.06
C HIS A 158 -11.23 5.68 7.68
N VAL A 159 -10.41 4.67 7.99
CA VAL A 159 -10.66 3.27 7.63
C VAL A 159 -11.21 2.52 8.85
N LEU A 160 -12.22 1.67 8.62
CA LEU A 160 -12.75 0.74 9.63
C LEU A 160 -11.66 -0.24 10.05
N ILE A 161 -11.23 -0.18 11.31
CA ILE A 161 -10.24 -1.13 11.84
C ILE A 161 -10.98 -2.38 12.33
N PRO A 162 -10.73 -3.55 11.73
CA PRO A 162 -11.37 -4.79 12.18
C PRO A 162 -10.85 -5.18 13.57
N GLN A 163 -11.75 -5.34 14.53
CA GLN A 163 -11.49 -6.05 15.78
C GLN A 163 -12.25 -7.38 15.79
N ASN A 164 -11.76 -8.35 16.55
CA ASN A 164 -12.11 -9.79 16.53
C ASN A 164 -13.60 -10.14 16.33
N THR A 165 -14.55 -9.30 16.75
CA THR A 165 -16.00 -9.49 16.50
C THR A 165 -16.75 -8.18 16.18
N HIS A 166 -16.08 -7.03 16.14
CA HIS A 166 -16.70 -5.72 15.93
C HIS A 166 -15.79 -4.79 15.14
N PHE A 167 -16.37 -3.88 14.34
CA PHE A 167 -15.60 -2.80 13.75
C PHE A 167 -15.61 -1.59 14.68
N ARG A 168 -14.44 -1.02 14.96
CA ARG A 168 -14.36 0.31 15.57
C ARG A 168 -14.63 1.35 14.48
N ALA A 169 -15.54 2.29 14.74
CA ALA A 169 -16.08 3.22 13.76
C ALA A 169 -15.01 3.81 12.81
N GLY A 170 -15.18 3.48 11.54
CA GLY A 170 -14.68 4.16 10.35
C GLY A 170 -15.86 4.25 9.38
N MET A 171 -15.88 5.22 8.49
CA MET A 171 -17.08 5.44 7.65
C MET A 171 -17.07 4.51 6.44
N SER A 172 -18.24 3.96 6.11
CA SER A 172 -18.48 3.09 4.95
C SER A 172 -18.50 3.90 3.66
N HIS A 173 -17.79 3.45 2.62
CA HIS A 173 -18.03 3.88 1.24
C HIS A 173 -17.79 2.73 0.25
N GLU A 174 -18.63 2.69 -0.78
CA GLU A 174 -18.54 1.82 -1.95
C GLU A 174 -17.20 1.94 -2.69
N GLN A 175 -16.78 0.78 -3.19
CA GLN A 175 -15.76 0.46 -4.19
C GLN A 175 -15.20 1.64 -5.01
N ASP A 176 -14.11 2.25 -4.53
CA ASP A 176 -13.08 2.84 -5.38
C ASP A 176 -11.73 2.71 -4.65
N ARG A 177 -11.12 1.52 -4.73
CA ARG A 177 -9.75 1.32 -4.24
C ARG A 177 -8.78 1.99 -5.22
N TYR A 178 -8.26 3.15 -4.85
CA TYR A 178 -7.33 3.94 -5.67
C TYR A 178 -5.94 3.30 -5.88
N LEU A 179 -5.69 2.14 -5.27
CA LEU A 179 -4.50 1.32 -5.49
C LEU A 179 -4.95 -0.09 -5.84
N GLN A 180 -4.54 -0.56 -7.01
CA GLN A 180 -4.76 -1.93 -7.44
C GLN A 180 -3.93 -2.90 -6.56
N PRO A 181 -4.46 -4.04 -6.11
CA PRO A 181 -3.71 -5.07 -5.41
C PRO A 181 -2.52 -5.59 -6.24
N TRP A 182 -1.47 -6.11 -5.58
CA TRP A 182 -0.32 -6.65 -6.31
C TRP A 182 -0.70 -7.90 -7.12
N GLU A 183 -1.59 -8.74 -6.58
CA GLU A 183 -2.09 -9.93 -7.28
C GLU A 183 -2.75 -9.57 -8.62
N ALA A 184 -3.70 -8.63 -8.60
CA ALA A 184 -4.39 -8.17 -9.81
C ALA A 184 -3.41 -7.58 -10.83
N ASP A 185 -2.45 -6.77 -10.36
CA ASP A 185 -1.37 -6.20 -11.18
C ASP A 185 -0.49 -7.28 -11.84
N PHE A 186 -0.14 -8.35 -11.13
CA PHE A 186 0.68 -9.43 -11.68
C PHE A 186 -0.09 -10.29 -12.69
N LEU A 187 -1.36 -10.57 -12.43
CA LEU A 187 -2.23 -11.30 -13.37
C LEU A 187 -2.44 -10.51 -14.66
N ASP A 188 -2.75 -9.21 -14.54
CA ASP A 188 -2.87 -8.31 -15.70
C ASP A 188 -1.54 -8.21 -16.45
N SER A 189 -0.41 -8.12 -15.74
CA SER A 189 0.91 -8.10 -16.38
C SER A 189 1.20 -9.38 -17.17
N ALA A 190 0.91 -10.55 -16.62
CA ALA A 190 1.12 -11.82 -17.31
C ALA A 190 0.28 -11.91 -18.59
N ARG A 191 -0.97 -11.44 -18.53
CA ARG A 191 -1.86 -11.35 -19.68
C ARG A 191 -1.33 -10.40 -20.74
N VAL A 192 -1.01 -9.15 -20.38
CA VAL A 192 -0.49 -8.12 -21.31
C VAL A 192 0.80 -8.59 -21.99
N TRP A 193 1.70 -9.24 -21.27
CA TRP A 193 2.93 -9.77 -21.86
C TRP A 193 2.69 -10.96 -22.81
N SER A 194 1.70 -11.79 -22.51
CA SER A 194 1.27 -12.86 -23.41
C SER A 194 0.70 -12.30 -24.71
N GLU A 195 -0.21 -11.31 -24.61
CA GLU A 195 -0.80 -10.62 -25.76
C GLU A 195 0.28 -9.90 -26.59
N TYR A 196 1.21 -9.19 -25.94
CA TYR A 196 2.35 -8.54 -26.60
C TYR A 196 3.23 -9.55 -27.36
N SER A 197 3.53 -10.70 -26.74
CA SER A 197 4.32 -11.77 -27.37
C SER A 197 3.64 -12.31 -28.63
N MET A 198 2.31 -12.48 -28.60
CA MET A 198 1.52 -12.91 -29.76
C MET A 198 1.50 -11.86 -30.87
N LYS A 199 1.16 -10.60 -30.53
CA LYS A 199 1.18 -9.47 -31.48
C LYS A 199 2.56 -9.29 -32.14
N ARG A 200 3.63 -9.48 -31.37
CA ARG A 200 5.01 -9.43 -31.90
C ARG A 200 5.30 -10.57 -32.88
N LYS A 201 4.83 -11.79 -32.61
CA LYS A 201 4.97 -12.93 -33.54
C LYS A 201 4.19 -12.69 -34.84
N GLU A 202 2.97 -12.20 -34.74
CA GLU A 202 2.13 -11.87 -35.90
C GLU A 202 2.73 -10.76 -36.76
N ALA A 203 3.22 -9.69 -36.11
CA ALA A 203 3.88 -8.59 -36.81
C ALA A 203 5.13 -9.08 -37.57
N ASN A 204 5.96 -9.92 -36.91
CA ASN A 204 7.11 -10.53 -37.55
C ASN A 204 6.72 -11.47 -38.72
N ALA A 205 5.64 -12.24 -38.58
CA ALA A 205 5.14 -13.10 -39.66
C ALA A 205 4.66 -12.30 -40.88
N GLN A 206 4.11 -11.11 -40.64
CA GLN A 206 3.69 -10.17 -41.67
C GLN A 206 4.84 -9.26 -42.16
N ASN A 207 6.08 -9.45 -41.66
CA ASN A 207 7.22 -8.55 -41.88
C ASN A 207 6.90 -7.07 -41.60
N ARG A 208 5.94 -6.79 -40.71
CA ARG A 208 5.59 -5.43 -40.29
C ARG A 208 6.24 -5.13 -38.95
N ARG A 209 6.53 -3.86 -38.72
CA ARG A 209 6.98 -3.38 -37.41
C ARG A 209 5.76 -3.10 -36.53
N LEU A 210 5.78 -3.59 -35.30
CA LEU A 210 4.78 -3.29 -34.28
C LEU A 210 4.86 -1.80 -33.92
N THR A 211 3.75 -1.08 -34.03
CA THR A 211 3.66 0.35 -33.72
C THR A 211 3.07 0.58 -32.33
N LEU A 212 2.99 1.85 -31.91
CA LEU A 212 2.37 2.24 -30.65
C LEU A 212 0.86 1.97 -30.66
N GLU A 213 0.21 2.21 -31.79
CA GLU A 213 -1.24 2.03 -31.99
C GLU A 213 -1.67 0.58 -31.75
N ASP A 214 -0.85 -0.39 -32.14
CA ASP A 214 -1.08 -1.81 -31.87
C ASP A 214 -1.13 -2.16 -30.36
N LEU A 215 -0.59 -1.27 -29.50
CA LEU A 215 -0.36 -1.49 -28.07
C LEU A 215 -1.10 -0.50 -27.16
N GLU A 216 -1.89 0.41 -27.74
CA GLU A 216 -2.55 1.51 -27.02
C GLU A 216 -3.42 1.01 -25.87
N ASP A 217 -4.20 -0.06 -26.11
CA ASP A 217 -5.07 -0.71 -25.11
C ASP A 217 -4.33 -1.21 -23.85
N SER A 218 -3.03 -1.47 -23.98
CA SER A 218 -2.18 -2.06 -22.95
C SER A 218 -1.07 -1.11 -22.46
N TRP A 219 -1.07 0.14 -22.91
CA TRP A 219 0.07 1.05 -22.74
C TRP A 219 0.42 1.35 -21.28
N ASP A 220 -0.60 1.49 -20.44
CA ASP A 220 -0.50 1.78 -19.00
C ASP A 220 -0.66 0.52 -18.12
N ARG A 221 -0.70 -0.67 -18.72
CA ARG A 221 -0.96 -1.94 -18.03
C ARG A 221 0.30 -2.81 -17.91
N GLY A 222 0.33 -3.62 -16.85
CA GLY A 222 1.43 -4.52 -16.51
C GLY A 222 2.57 -3.87 -15.70
N THR A 223 2.99 -4.56 -14.63
CA THR A 223 3.91 -4.05 -13.59
C THR A 223 5.37 -3.95 -14.00
N VAL A 224 5.71 -4.27 -15.24
CA VAL A 224 7.10 -4.48 -15.64
C VAL A 224 7.26 -4.06 -17.10
N LYS A 225 7.76 -2.85 -17.36
CA LYS A 225 8.48 -2.50 -18.61
C LYS A 225 9.98 -2.73 -18.40
N VAL A 226 10.36 -3.87 -17.79
CA VAL A 226 11.73 -4.16 -17.39
C VAL A 226 12.60 -4.32 -18.63
N ARG A 227 13.22 -3.21 -19.02
CA ARG A 227 14.46 -3.23 -19.78
C ARG A 227 15.49 -4.01 -18.97
N HIS A 228 16.25 -4.87 -19.65
CA HIS A 228 17.25 -5.82 -19.11
C HIS A 228 18.27 -5.26 -18.08
N THR A 229 18.31 -3.96 -17.83
CA THR A 229 19.24 -3.28 -16.91
C THR A 229 18.60 -2.76 -15.61
N GLY A 230 17.29 -2.92 -15.39
CA GLY A 230 16.56 -2.34 -14.26
C GLY A 230 17.06 -2.78 -12.87
N TRP A 231 17.59 -4.00 -12.73
CA TRP A 231 18.10 -4.50 -11.44
C TRP A 231 19.32 -3.71 -10.93
N ARG A 232 20.20 -3.24 -11.82
CA ARG A 232 21.37 -2.41 -11.44
C ARG A 232 20.93 -1.07 -10.88
N VAL A 233 19.84 -0.51 -11.41
CA VAL A 233 19.28 0.76 -10.93
C VAL A 233 18.66 0.60 -9.55
N ARG A 234 17.99 -0.53 -9.28
CA ARG A 234 17.43 -0.84 -7.95
C ARG A 234 18.53 -0.99 -6.89
N VAL A 235 19.56 -1.80 -7.14
CA VAL A 235 20.69 -1.96 -6.20
C VAL A 235 21.39 -0.62 -5.94
N ARG A 236 21.65 0.17 -6.99
CA ARG A 236 22.23 1.52 -6.83
C ARG A 236 21.34 2.43 -6.00
N THR A 237 20.02 2.36 -6.17
CA THR A 237 19.07 3.22 -5.46
C THR A 237 18.96 2.82 -3.99
N ASP A 238 18.98 1.52 -3.69
CA ASP A 238 19.04 1.02 -2.32
C ASP A 238 20.34 1.48 -1.61
N TRP A 239 21.48 1.39 -2.29
CA TRP A 239 22.76 1.85 -1.74
C TRP A 239 22.87 3.37 -1.57
N LYS A 240 21.98 4.17 -2.17
CA LYS A 240 21.93 5.61 -1.89
C LYS A 240 21.54 5.92 -0.45
N GLN A 241 21.06 4.96 0.34
CA GLN A 241 20.88 5.22 1.78
C GLN A 241 22.20 5.54 2.51
N TYR A 242 23.34 5.10 1.96
CA TYR A 242 24.67 5.31 2.55
C TYR A 242 25.44 6.49 1.96
N GLN A 243 24.92 7.14 0.92
CA GLN A 243 25.59 8.26 0.25
C GLN A 243 24.94 9.60 0.66
N PRO A 244 23.72 9.96 0.20
CA PRO A 244 23.01 11.10 0.74
C PRO A 244 22.30 10.79 2.07
N LEU A 245 22.27 11.77 2.98
CA LEU A 245 21.43 11.75 4.20
C LEU A 245 19.92 11.94 3.92
N LYS A 246 19.53 11.99 2.64
CA LYS A 246 18.13 12.19 2.24
C LYS A 246 17.42 10.84 2.12
N HIS A 247 16.42 10.63 2.97
CA HIS A 247 15.57 9.45 2.91
C HIS A 247 14.77 9.37 1.59
N ASN A 248 14.82 8.22 0.94
CA ASN A 248 14.06 7.91 -0.28
C ASN A 248 12.99 6.83 0.00
N PRO A 249 11.69 7.19 0.03
CA PRO A 249 10.62 6.22 0.26
C PRO A 249 10.32 5.33 -0.96
N PHE A 250 10.83 5.68 -2.14
CA PHE A 250 10.64 4.93 -3.39
C PHE A 250 11.93 4.26 -3.84
N TRP A 251 12.70 3.70 -2.91
CA TRP A 251 13.98 3.05 -3.21
C TRP A 251 13.82 1.79 -4.10
N TRP A 252 12.63 1.18 -4.07
CA TRP A 252 12.30 -0.07 -4.73
C TRP A 252 11.88 0.06 -6.21
N THR A 253 11.58 1.27 -6.69
CA THR A 253 11.08 1.50 -8.06
C THR A 253 11.83 2.61 -8.78
N SER A 254 11.79 2.59 -10.12
CA SER A 254 12.26 3.68 -10.97
C SER A 254 11.26 3.99 -12.07
N GLN A 255 10.74 5.21 -12.14
CA GLN A 255 9.77 5.61 -13.17
C GLN A 255 10.28 5.44 -14.61
N GLN A 256 11.61 5.51 -14.83
CA GLN A 256 12.19 5.30 -16.17
C GLN A 256 12.19 3.84 -16.62
N HIS A 257 12.19 2.90 -15.67
CA HIS A 257 12.29 1.47 -15.94
C HIS A 257 10.99 0.71 -15.67
N ASP A 258 10.28 1.10 -14.61
CA ASP A 258 9.06 0.44 -14.16
C ASP A 258 7.80 1.26 -14.55
N SER A 259 7.97 2.44 -15.15
CA SER A 259 6.90 3.42 -15.39
C SER A 259 6.21 3.85 -14.08
N LYS A 260 5.06 4.52 -14.17
CA LYS A 260 4.35 5.01 -12.97
C LYS A 260 3.40 3.90 -12.48
N LEU A 261 3.80 3.21 -11.42
CA LEU A 261 3.09 2.05 -10.87
C LEU A 261 1.79 2.37 -10.12
N TRP A 262 1.46 3.64 -9.94
CA TRP A 262 0.21 4.07 -9.31
C TRP A 262 -0.28 5.36 -9.93
N GLN A 263 -1.60 5.48 -10.06
CA GLN A 263 -2.26 6.71 -10.51
C GLN A 263 -3.27 7.15 -9.46
N LEU A 264 -2.86 8.11 -8.62
CA LEU A 264 -3.77 8.78 -7.71
C LEU A 264 -4.49 9.87 -8.51
N ASN A 265 -5.61 9.50 -9.13
CA ASN A 265 -6.42 10.43 -9.91
C ASN A 265 -6.94 11.60 -9.06
N PRO A 266 -7.30 12.73 -9.66
CA PRO A 266 -7.98 13.84 -8.97
C PRO A 266 -9.27 13.43 -8.24
N ALA A 267 -9.84 12.26 -8.54
CA ALA A 267 -10.94 11.68 -7.77
C ALA A 267 -10.54 11.26 -6.34
N PHE A 268 -9.27 10.93 -6.08
CA PHE A 268 -8.72 10.78 -4.71
C PHE A 268 -8.82 12.11 -3.93
N ARG A 269 -8.75 13.22 -4.66
CA ARG A 269 -8.80 14.59 -4.17
C ARG A 269 -10.23 15.15 -4.09
N MET A 270 -11.17 14.55 -4.82
CA MET A 270 -12.58 14.91 -4.87
C MET A 270 -13.41 13.63 -5.01
N ASN A 271 -13.78 12.98 -3.90
CA ASN A 271 -14.93 12.10 -3.95
C ASN A 271 -16.17 12.97 -4.23
N ARG A 272 -16.91 12.59 -5.27
CA ARG A 272 -17.70 13.43 -6.18
C ARG A 272 -18.96 14.13 -5.62
N HIS A 273 -19.02 14.44 -4.33
CA HIS A 273 -20.22 15.07 -3.76
C HIS A 273 -20.02 16.38 -3.00
N GLY A 274 -18.80 16.92 -2.87
CA GLY A 274 -18.61 18.20 -2.15
C GLY A 274 -19.13 18.17 -0.70
N LYS A 275 -19.51 16.99 -0.19
CA LYS A 275 -19.93 16.74 1.16
C LYS A 275 -18.72 16.22 1.90
N ILE A 276 -18.21 17.04 2.81
CA ILE A 276 -17.53 16.55 4.00
C ILE A 276 -18.44 15.46 4.58
N PRO A 277 -17.98 14.23 4.88
CA PRO A 277 -18.83 13.21 5.47
C PRO A 277 -19.18 13.63 6.89
N ILE A 278 -20.21 14.45 7.00
CA ILE A 278 -20.96 14.76 8.21
C ILE A 278 -22.14 13.80 8.14
N HIS A 279 -22.09 12.76 8.97
CA HIS A 279 -23.22 12.01 9.50
C HIS A 279 -24.18 11.30 8.51
N GLU A 280 -24.71 10.17 8.99
CA GLU A 280 -25.93 9.48 8.53
C GLU A 280 -25.82 8.37 7.45
N SER A 281 -26.09 7.16 7.96
CA SER A 281 -26.85 6.04 7.38
C SER A 281 -26.36 5.41 6.06
N VAL A 282 -26.02 4.12 6.12
CA VAL A 282 -26.92 3.02 5.72
C VAL A 282 -26.34 1.68 6.20
N ILE A 283 -27.22 0.89 6.81
CA ILE A 283 -27.08 -0.49 7.27
C ILE A 283 -27.59 -1.41 6.14
N MET A 284 -27.10 -2.65 6.09
CA MET A 284 -27.65 -3.80 5.34
C MET A 284 -27.31 -3.86 3.85
N ASP A 285 -26.41 -4.78 3.50
CA ASP A 285 -26.49 -5.63 2.28
C ASP A 285 -25.26 -6.58 2.12
N LEU A 286 -24.61 -6.96 3.22
CA LEU A 286 -23.56 -8.00 3.22
C LEU A 286 -23.90 -9.19 4.13
N VAL A 287 -25.18 -9.35 4.46
CA VAL A 287 -25.76 -10.64 4.86
C VAL A 287 -26.72 -11.05 3.76
N GLY A 288 -26.13 -11.48 2.64
CA GLY A 288 -26.74 -12.11 1.49
C GLY A 288 -25.64 -12.88 0.77
#